data_AF-A0AAE3D778-F1
#
_entry.id   AF-A0AAE3D778-F1
#
_cell.length_a   1.000
_cell.length_b   1.000
_cell.length_c   1.000
_cell.angle_alpha   90.00
_cell.angle_beta   90.00
_cell.angle_gamma   90.00
#
_symmetry.space_group_name_H-M   'P 1'
#
loop_
_entity.id
_entity.type
_entity.pdbx_description
1 polymer ?
#
loop_
_entity_poly.entity_id
_entity_poly.type
_entity_poly.pdbx_seq_one_letter_code
_entity_poly.pdbx_strand_id
1 'polypeptide(L)'
;MSFFDLLKMVGGLALFLYGMNLLGDGLSRASGGRLERILEKLTNNPLKAVLMGAVVTGVIQSSSATTVMVVGFVNSGIMSLKQAVGIIMGANIGTTVTSWILSLTGIESDAFWIRMLKPSSFSPILAIVGVGILLFSHKDKLKNAATILVGFAILMFGMDSMSAAVSPLAEVPEFTNLLIEFQNPVFGVLAGLILTAVIQSSSASVGILQALCMTGAVSFGAAVPIIMGQNIGTCVTAMISGIGASRNAKRAALIHLYFNIIGTILFLGVFYTVNAIHPFAFLGEVATPFGIAVVHSCFNIAATLVLLPFSNGLVKLACLTLPTHEDVKEMSETDKTLSLLDVRFLEKPAYAVEQSRLVASVMADKSREAMDLAMELLHNFDEAKAEQVAQMETDVDRFEDELGTYLVKLSSKQLSNKDSETLNTILHCIGDFERISDHARNIKEAAQEMHDKQLVFSEKAQEELKVFERAVHDVLDLTMTSFKNGDLNLARQVEPLEEVIDGLSLDVKQRHVRRLRKGKCTIELGFILSDVITNFERVSDHCSNIAVCLVQVNEDEFDTHAYLDELRQEDNKDFQSKVLACREKYQLPPTKQERLAEKNAKLLAE
;
A
#
# COMPACT_ATOMS: atom_id res chain seq x y z
N MET A 1 29.31 17.83 -19.10
CA MET A 1 28.18 17.22 -19.84
C MET A 1 27.64 18.21 -20.84
N SER A 2 27.45 17.77 -22.08
CA SER A 2 26.71 18.52 -23.10
C SER A 2 25.19 18.32 -22.93
N PHE A 3 24.39 19.14 -23.60
CA PHE A 3 22.93 18.95 -23.69
C PHE A 3 22.55 17.58 -24.27
N PHE A 4 23.32 17.08 -25.24
CA PHE A 4 23.09 15.77 -25.84
C PHE A 4 23.38 14.62 -24.86
N ASP A 5 24.34 14.78 -23.96
CA ASP A 5 24.62 13.79 -22.90
C ASP A 5 23.45 13.74 -21.91
N LEU A 6 22.88 14.89 -21.55
CA LEU A 6 21.69 14.95 -20.71
C LEU A 6 20.49 14.26 -21.38
N LEU A 7 20.26 14.51 -22.68
CA LEU A 7 19.20 13.81 -23.43
C LEU A 7 19.43 12.30 -23.50
N LYS A 8 20.67 11.84 -23.73
CA LYS A 8 21.01 10.40 -23.71
C LYS A 8 20.79 9.77 -22.35
N MET A 9 21.07 10.49 -21.27
CA MET A 9 20.82 10.03 -19.90
C MET A 9 19.32 9.90 -19.63
N VAL A 10 18.51 10.93 -19.94
CA VAL A 10 17.05 10.90 -19.74
C VAL A 10 16.37 9.88 -20.65
N GLY A 11 16.80 9.77 -21.91
CA GLY A 11 16.32 8.74 -22.84
C GLY A 11 16.68 7.33 -22.37
N GLY A 12 17.91 7.14 -21.88
CA GLY A 12 18.35 5.89 -21.27
C GLY A 12 17.52 5.53 -20.03
N LEU A 13 17.19 6.51 -19.19
CA LEU A 13 16.30 6.33 -18.04
C LEU A 13 14.89 5.90 -18.47
N ALA A 14 14.31 6.54 -19.50
CA ALA A 14 12.99 6.17 -20.01
C ALA A 14 12.96 4.73 -20.54
N LEU A 15 13.97 4.34 -21.33
CA LEU A 15 14.12 2.95 -21.81
C LEU A 15 14.31 1.98 -20.64
N PHE A 16 15.13 2.34 -19.65
CA PHE A 16 15.36 1.52 -18.47
C PHE A 16 14.07 1.23 -17.68
N LEU A 17 13.29 2.28 -17.39
CA LEU A 17 12.01 2.13 -16.68
C LEU A 17 11.00 1.32 -17.50
N TYR A 18 10.94 1.54 -18.81
CA TYR A 18 10.06 0.78 -19.70
C TYR A 18 10.47 -0.70 -19.79
N GLY A 19 11.76 -0.98 -19.90
CA GLY A 19 12.31 -2.34 -19.91
C GLY A 19 12.01 -3.10 -18.62
N MET A 20 12.07 -2.42 -17.47
CA MET A 20 11.70 -2.99 -16.17
C MET A 20 10.22 -3.36 -16.11
N ASN A 21 9.32 -2.51 -16.62
CA ASN A 21 7.89 -2.79 -16.66
C ASN A 21 7.60 -4.02 -17.55
N LEU A 22 8.17 -4.04 -18.76
CA LEU A 22 8.03 -5.18 -19.69
C LEU A 22 8.57 -6.49 -19.10
N LEU A 23 9.70 -6.43 -18.41
CA LEU A 23 10.30 -7.59 -17.75
C LEU A 23 9.38 -8.10 -16.62
N GLY A 24 8.82 -7.20 -15.80
CA GLY A 24 7.87 -7.53 -14.76
C GLY A 24 6.60 -8.19 -15.30
N ASP A 25 5.98 -7.58 -16.31
CA ASP A 25 4.78 -8.10 -16.99
C ASP A 25 5.04 -9.45 -17.65
N GLY A 26 6.16 -9.57 -18.36
CA GLY A 26 6.58 -10.81 -19.02
C GLY A 26 6.76 -11.94 -18.02
N LEU A 27 7.39 -11.68 -16.88
CA LEU A 27 7.62 -12.67 -15.82
C LEU A 27 6.33 -13.05 -15.11
N SER A 28 5.45 -12.09 -14.83
CA SER A 28 4.12 -12.35 -14.27
C SER A 28 3.30 -13.28 -15.18
N ARG A 29 3.21 -12.95 -16.48
CA ARG A 29 2.45 -13.73 -17.47
C ARG A 29 3.08 -15.09 -17.83
N ALA A 30 4.40 -15.19 -17.84
CA ALA A 30 5.11 -16.43 -18.18
C ALA A 30 5.05 -17.46 -17.05
N SER A 31 4.98 -17.01 -15.79
CA SER A 31 5.26 -17.88 -14.65
C SER A 31 4.03 -18.60 -14.11
N GLY A 32 2.83 -18.03 -14.14
CA GLY A 32 1.62 -18.66 -13.60
C GLY A 32 1.83 -19.27 -12.20
N GLY A 33 2.61 -18.60 -11.34
CA GLY A 33 3.02 -19.06 -10.00
C GLY A 33 4.20 -20.05 -9.93
N ARG A 34 4.76 -20.54 -11.05
CA ARG A 34 5.94 -21.44 -11.03
C ARG A 34 7.24 -20.73 -10.69
N LEU A 35 7.44 -19.51 -11.22
CA LEU A 35 8.64 -18.71 -10.93
C LEU A 35 8.65 -18.29 -9.46
N GLU A 36 7.50 -17.89 -8.94
CA GLU A 36 7.30 -17.62 -7.51
C GLU A 36 7.75 -18.82 -6.67
N ARG A 37 7.27 -20.04 -6.97
CA ARG A 37 7.72 -21.27 -6.26
C ARG A 37 9.21 -21.57 -6.42
N ILE A 38 9.82 -21.27 -7.57
CA ILE A 38 11.26 -21.49 -7.80
C ILE A 38 12.06 -20.50 -6.96
N LEU A 39 11.72 -19.20 -7.04
CA LEU A 39 12.35 -18.16 -6.25
C LEU A 39 12.16 -18.47 -4.76
N GLU A 40 10.95 -18.80 -4.33
CA GLU A 40 10.65 -19.20 -2.97
C GLU A 40 11.53 -20.37 -2.50
N LYS A 41 11.68 -21.44 -3.30
CA LYS A 41 12.57 -22.56 -2.95
C LYS A 41 14.06 -22.16 -2.88
N LEU A 42 14.50 -21.28 -3.77
CA LEU A 42 15.88 -20.80 -3.82
C LEU A 42 16.17 -19.71 -2.78
N THR A 43 15.15 -19.03 -2.27
CA THR A 43 15.27 -17.94 -1.29
C THR A 43 14.54 -18.24 0.03
N ASN A 44 14.20 -19.50 0.30
CA ASN A 44 13.51 -19.91 1.55
C ASN A 44 14.38 -19.80 2.81
N ASN A 45 15.67 -19.53 2.66
CA ASN A 45 16.60 -19.28 3.75
C ASN A 45 17.44 -18.06 3.39
N PRO A 46 17.68 -17.12 4.35
CA PRO A 46 18.55 -15.96 4.14
C PRO A 46 19.90 -16.28 3.49
N LEU A 47 20.57 -17.37 3.86
CA LEU A 47 21.85 -17.77 3.27
C LEU A 47 21.72 -18.17 1.79
N LYS A 48 20.66 -18.90 1.44
CA LYS A 48 20.42 -19.27 0.04
C LYS A 48 20.06 -18.04 -0.80
N ALA A 49 19.30 -17.11 -0.23
CA ALA A 49 19.00 -15.84 -0.88
C ALA A 49 20.27 -15.02 -1.15
N VAL A 50 21.20 -14.94 -0.18
CA VAL A 50 22.53 -14.32 -0.36
C VAL A 50 23.34 -15.02 -1.44
N LEU A 51 23.44 -16.35 -1.41
CA LEU A 51 24.15 -17.11 -2.44
C LEU A 51 23.54 -16.88 -3.83
N MET A 52 22.21 -16.85 -3.93
CA MET A 52 21.49 -16.58 -5.17
C MET A 52 21.84 -15.18 -5.70
N GLY A 53 21.78 -14.16 -4.85
CA GLY A 53 22.18 -12.79 -5.22
C GLY A 53 23.64 -12.71 -5.69
N ALA A 54 24.56 -13.35 -4.95
CA ALA A 54 25.98 -13.35 -5.28
C ALA A 54 26.27 -14.04 -6.62
N VAL A 55 25.66 -15.19 -6.88
CA VAL A 55 25.81 -15.92 -8.15
C VAL A 55 25.20 -15.14 -9.31
N VAL A 56 23.97 -14.66 -9.16
CA VAL A 56 23.29 -13.90 -10.22
C VAL A 56 24.07 -12.64 -10.56
N THR A 57 24.48 -11.87 -9.56
CA THR A 57 25.27 -10.66 -9.80
C THR A 57 26.68 -10.97 -10.30
N GLY A 58 27.33 -12.04 -9.85
CA GLY A 58 28.64 -12.43 -10.37
C GLY A 58 28.59 -12.81 -11.86
N VAL A 59 27.52 -13.49 -12.29
CA VAL A 59 27.29 -13.86 -13.70
C VAL A 59 26.89 -12.64 -14.54
N ILE A 60 25.96 -11.82 -14.05
CA ILE A 60 25.49 -10.62 -14.75
C ILE A 60 26.54 -9.49 -14.69
N GLN A 61 27.45 -9.52 -13.72
CA GLN A 61 28.46 -8.49 -13.45
C GLN A 61 27.88 -7.10 -13.17
N SER A 62 26.63 -7.03 -12.68
CA SER A 62 25.96 -5.78 -12.34
C SER A 62 25.03 -5.95 -11.14
N SER A 63 25.41 -5.42 -9.98
CA SER A 63 24.52 -5.36 -8.80
C SER A 63 23.36 -4.42 -9.02
N SER A 64 23.53 -3.33 -9.77
CA SER A 64 22.43 -2.43 -10.10
C SER A 64 21.36 -3.19 -10.88
N ALA A 65 21.73 -3.94 -11.92
CA ALA A 65 20.79 -4.75 -12.69
C ALA A 65 20.08 -5.79 -11.80
N THR A 66 20.84 -6.46 -10.93
CA THR A 66 20.28 -7.50 -10.04
C THR A 66 19.33 -6.91 -9.01
N THR A 67 19.70 -5.79 -8.38
CA THR A 67 18.89 -5.12 -7.36
C THR A 67 17.63 -4.53 -7.97
N VAL A 68 17.73 -3.92 -9.14
CA VAL A 68 16.58 -3.41 -9.91
C VAL A 68 15.61 -4.54 -10.26
N MET A 69 16.14 -5.69 -10.68
CA MET A 69 15.31 -6.87 -10.94
C MET A 69 14.60 -7.35 -9.66
N VAL A 70 15.28 -7.34 -8.52
CA VAL A 70 14.66 -7.67 -7.21
C VAL A 70 13.58 -6.66 -6.83
N VAL A 71 13.82 -5.35 -7.00
CA VAL A 71 12.82 -4.30 -6.80
C VAL A 71 11.61 -4.54 -7.72
N GLY A 72 11.85 -4.90 -8.98
CA GLY A 72 10.80 -5.27 -9.94
C GLY A 72 10.00 -6.52 -9.52
N PHE A 73 10.65 -7.53 -8.94
CA PHE A 73 9.98 -8.71 -8.41
C PHE A 73 9.13 -8.44 -7.18
N VAL A 74 9.58 -7.55 -6.31
CA VAL A 74 8.77 -7.08 -5.17
C VAL A 74 7.60 -6.22 -5.67
N ASN A 75 7.83 -5.42 -6.72
CA ASN A 75 6.78 -4.60 -7.34
C ASN A 75 5.65 -5.44 -7.94
N SER A 76 6.00 -6.55 -8.60
CA SER A 76 5.02 -7.46 -9.24
C SER A 76 4.41 -8.50 -8.30
N GLY A 77 4.74 -8.47 -7.01
CA GLY A 77 4.23 -9.42 -6.00
C GLY A 77 4.82 -10.83 -6.09
N ILE A 78 5.77 -11.08 -7.00
CA ILE A 78 6.41 -12.40 -7.18
C ILE A 78 7.38 -12.73 -6.03
N MET A 79 7.87 -11.71 -5.32
CA MET A 79 8.83 -11.85 -4.24
C MET A 79 8.46 -10.99 -3.03
N SER A 80 8.59 -11.56 -1.83
CA SER A 80 8.41 -10.80 -0.59
C SER A 80 9.60 -9.88 -0.29
N LEU A 81 9.35 -8.79 0.43
CA LEU A 81 10.39 -7.85 0.88
C LEU A 81 11.50 -8.55 1.69
N LYS A 82 11.14 -9.57 2.48
CA LYS A 82 12.09 -10.33 3.31
C LYS A 82 13.05 -11.18 2.47
N GLN A 83 12.56 -11.79 1.40
CA GLN A 83 13.39 -12.54 0.46
C GLN A 83 14.34 -11.61 -0.30
N ALA A 84 13.86 -10.42 -0.69
CA ALA A 84 14.65 -9.41 -1.37
C ALA A 84 15.91 -9.00 -0.59
N VAL A 85 15.84 -8.89 0.74
CA VAL A 85 16.99 -8.51 1.59
C VAL A 85 18.20 -9.42 1.34
N GLY A 86 17.99 -10.73 1.36
CA GLY A 86 19.08 -11.70 1.18
C GLY A 86 19.70 -11.58 -0.22
N ILE A 87 18.88 -11.45 -1.26
CA ILE A 87 19.38 -11.31 -2.64
C ILE A 87 20.16 -10.00 -2.81
N ILE A 88 19.68 -8.89 -2.24
CA ILE A 88 20.37 -7.59 -2.29
C ILE A 88 21.74 -7.66 -1.61
N MET A 89 21.82 -8.26 -0.41
CA MET A 89 23.10 -8.49 0.28
C MET A 89 24.04 -9.37 -0.56
N GLY A 90 23.50 -10.43 -1.15
CA GLY A 90 24.22 -11.28 -2.09
C GLY A 90 24.76 -10.53 -3.30
N ALA A 91 23.94 -9.66 -3.89
CA ALA A 91 24.31 -8.89 -5.07
C ALA A 91 25.53 -8.01 -4.81
N ASN A 92 25.62 -7.40 -3.63
CA ASN A 92 26.78 -6.63 -3.21
C ASN A 92 28.07 -7.48 -3.11
N ILE A 93 27.98 -8.73 -2.65
CA ILE A 93 29.10 -9.68 -2.73
C ILE A 93 29.45 -9.98 -4.19
N GLY A 94 28.44 -10.27 -5.02
CA GLY A 94 28.60 -10.65 -6.43
C GLY A 94 29.31 -9.58 -7.26
N THR A 95 29.09 -8.29 -6.99
CA THR A 95 29.76 -7.17 -7.70
C THR A 95 31.28 -7.22 -7.56
N THR A 96 31.79 -7.82 -6.49
CA THR A 96 33.24 -7.91 -6.27
C THR A 96 33.91 -8.81 -7.31
N VAL A 97 33.18 -9.76 -7.91
CA VAL A 97 33.65 -10.60 -9.02
C VAL A 97 34.14 -9.72 -10.18
N THR A 98 33.44 -8.64 -10.50
CA THR A 98 33.86 -7.73 -11.58
C THR A 98 35.15 -6.99 -11.23
N SER A 99 35.32 -6.56 -9.98
CA SER A 99 36.56 -5.93 -9.52
C SER A 99 37.76 -6.88 -9.60
N TRP A 100 37.54 -8.17 -9.30
CA TRP A 100 38.54 -9.22 -9.48
C TRP A 100 38.89 -9.45 -10.93
N ILE A 101 37.87 -9.58 -11.81
CA ILE A 101 38.08 -9.72 -13.26
C ILE A 101 38.94 -8.55 -13.75
N LEU A 102 38.53 -7.30 -13.49
CA LEU A 102 39.27 -6.10 -13.91
C LEU A 102 40.70 -6.06 -13.35
N SER A 103 40.91 -6.49 -12.11
CA SER A 103 42.24 -6.53 -11.49
C SER A 103 43.18 -7.57 -12.10
N LEU A 104 42.65 -8.70 -12.58
CA LEU A 104 43.42 -9.83 -13.10
C LEU A 104 43.64 -9.75 -14.61
N THR A 105 42.70 -9.18 -15.36
CA THR A 105 42.72 -9.18 -16.83
C THR A 105 43.35 -7.94 -17.44
N GLY A 106 43.63 -6.92 -16.62
CA GLY A 106 43.86 -5.57 -17.12
C GLY A 106 42.54 -4.96 -17.64
N ILE A 107 42.48 -3.63 -17.67
CA ILE A 107 41.27 -2.85 -18.01
C ILE A 107 40.81 -3.13 -19.46
N GLU A 108 41.70 -3.66 -20.30
CA GLU A 108 41.45 -4.05 -21.69
C GLU A 108 41.93 -5.47 -21.97
N SER A 109 41.13 -6.49 -21.64
CA SER A 109 41.37 -7.82 -22.23
C SER A 109 40.68 -7.92 -23.59
N ASP A 110 41.46 -8.09 -24.65
CA ASP A 110 40.97 -8.32 -26.02
C ASP A 110 40.40 -9.73 -26.27
N ALA A 111 40.42 -10.59 -25.25
CA ALA A 111 39.82 -11.91 -25.33
C ALA A 111 38.30 -11.80 -25.54
N PHE A 112 37.83 -12.21 -26.73
CA PHE A 112 36.42 -12.21 -27.13
C PHE A 112 35.49 -12.80 -26.06
N TRP A 113 35.90 -13.89 -25.42
CA TRP A 113 35.15 -14.54 -24.34
C TRP A 113 34.92 -13.65 -23.13
N ILE A 114 35.90 -12.82 -22.74
CA ILE A 114 35.78 -11.92 -21.57
C ILE A 114 34.88 -10.73 -21.93
N ARG A 115 34.98 -10.20 -23.17
CA ARG A 115 34.07 -9.16 -23.66
C ARG A 115 32.62 -9.64 -23.70
N MET A 116 32.37 -10.89 -24.12
CA MET A 116 31.03 -11.50 -24.13
C MET A 116 30.38 -11.62 -22.75
N LEU A 117 31.14 -11.57 -21.66
CA LEU A 117 30.58 -11.59 -20.31
C LEU A 117 29.97 -10.24 -19.90
N LYS A 118 30.30 -9.13 -20.59
CA LYS A 118 29.66 -7.84 -20.32
C LYS A 118 28.21 -7.88 -20.81
N PRO A 119 27.22 -7.46 -20.00
CA PRO A 119 25.83 -7.46 -20.42
C PRO A 119 25.51 -6.67 -21.68
N SER A 120 26.22 -5.56 -21.92
CA SER A 120 26.09 -4.78 -23.15
C SER A 120 26.49 -5.55 -24.41
N SER A 121 27.23 -6.65 -24.27
CA SER A 121 27.68 -7.48 -25.39
C SER A 121 26.69 -8.57 -25.78
N PHE A 122 25.96 -9.16 -24.83
CA PHE A 122 24.96 -10.20 -25.13
C PHE A 122 23.51 -9.70 -25.16
N SER A 123 23.20 -8.54 -24.56
CA SER A 123 21.84 -7.97 -24.59
C SER A 123 21.29 -7.73 -26.00
N PRO A 124 22.07 -7.33 -27.03
CA PRO A 124 21.55 -7.19 -28.39
C PRO A 124 21.12 -8.54 -28.99
N ILE A 125 21.80 -9.64 -28.64
CA ILE A 125 21.44 -10.99 -29.08
C ILE A 125 20.08 -11.37 -28.49
N LEU A 126 19.87 -11.09 -27.19
CA LEU A 126 18.58 -11.32 -26.53
C LEU A 126 17.47 -10.47 -27.15
N ALA A 127 17.75 -9.22 -27.53
CA ALA A 127 16.80 -8.37 -28.24
C ALA A 127 16.41 -8.96 -29.60
N ILE A 128 17.39 -9.39 -30.41
CA ILE A 128 17.15 -9.98 -31.74
C ILE A 128 16.28 -11.24 -31.61
N VAL A 129 16.66 -12.15 -30.71
CA VAL A 129 15.91 -13.39 -30.48
C VAL A 129 14.50 -13.09 -29.94
N GLY A 130 14.39 -12.21 -28.95
CA GLY A 130 13.12 -11.84 -28.33
C GLY A 130 12.16 -11.16 -29.32
N VAL A 131 12.62 -10.14 -30.05
CA VAL A 131 11.80 -9.46 -31.07
C VAL A 131 11.42 -10.43 -32.19
N GLY A 132 12.35 -11.28 -32.64
CA GLY A 132 12.05 -12.32 -33.63
C GLY A 132 10.93 -13.26 -33.17
N ILE A 133 10.98 -13.75 -31.93
CA ILE A 133 9.92 -14.61 -31.39
C ILE A 133 8.60 -13.84 -31.25
N LEU A 134 8.61 -12.58 -30.82
CA LEU A 134 7.40 -11.76 -30.68
C LEU A 134 6.70 -11.51 -32.03
N LEU A 135 7.46 -11.27 -33.09
CA LEU A 135 6.94 -10.97 -34.42
C LEU A 135 6.48 -12.21 -35.18
N PHE A 136 7.17 -13.35 -35.02
CA PHE A 136 6.96 -14.53 -35.86
C PHE A 136 6.31 -15.73 -35.14
N SER A 137 6.23 -15.74 -33.81
CA SER A 137 5.58 -16.84 -33.07
C SER A 137 4.10 -16.56 -32.84
N HIS A 138 3.26 -17.59 -32.96
CA HIS A 138 1.84 -17.54 -32.59
C HIS A 138 1.55 -18.14 -31.21
N LYS A 139 2.56 -18.65 -30.50
CA LYS A 139 2.38 -19.32 -29.20
C LYS A 139 2.56 -18.33 -28.05
N ASP A 140 1.53 -18.15 -27.23
CA ASP A 140 1.55 -17.20 -26.11
C ASP A 140 2.68 -17.47 -25.10
N LYS A 141 2.99 -18.74 -24.83
CA LYS A 141 4.13 -19.11 -23.96
C LYS A 141 5.47 -18.62 -24.49
N LEU A 142 5.69 -18.71 -25.81
CA LEU A 142 6.92 -18.21 -26.43
C LEU A 142 6.93 -16.69 -26.48
N LYS A 143 5.78 -16.06 -26.72
CA LYS A 143 5.65 -14.60 -26.65
C LYS A 143 5.95 -14.06 -25.26
N ASN A 144 5.43 -14.69 -24.20
CA ASN A 144 5.71 -14.27 -22.82
C ASN A 144 7.21 -14.41 -22.49
N ALA A 145 7.85 -15.53 -22.87
CA ALA A 145 9.29 -15.68 -22.72
C ALA A 145 10.08 -14.62 -23.51
N ALA A 146 9.63 -14.29 -24.72
CA ALA A 146 10.24 -13.28 -25.56
C ALA A 146 10.07 -11.86 -25.00
N THR A 147 8.93 -11.53 -24.39
CA THR A 147 8.71 -10.27 -23.66
C THR A 147 9.73 -10.09 -22.54
N ILE A 148 10.09 -11.16 -21.83
CA ILE A 148 11.14 -11.13 -20.80
C ILE A 148 12.51 -10.80 -21.41
N LEU A 149 12.87 -11.48 -22.52
CA LEU A 149 14.15 -11.25 -23.20
C LEU A 149 14.26 -9.82 -23.74
N VAL A 150 13.19 -9.30 -24.34
CA VAL A 150 13.13 -7.93 -24.85
C VAL A 150 13.16 -6.92 -23.70
N GLY A 151 12.37 -7.13 -22.64
CA GLY A 151 12.36 -6.29 -21.45
C GLY A 151 13.75 -6.20 -20.81
N PHE A 152 14.42 -7.34 -20.65
CA PHE A 152 15.80 -7.40 -20.16
C PHE A 152 16.76 -6.64 -21.08
N ALA A 153 16.68 -6.86 -22.39
CA ALA A 153 17.58 -6.20 -23.33
C ALA A 153 17.40 -4.67 -23.36
N ILE A 154 16.15 -4.18 -23.35
CA ILE A 154 15.82 -2.75 -23.27
C ILE A 154 16.33 -2.17 -21.94
N LEU A 155 16.13 -2.88 -20.84
CA LEU A 155 16.64 -2.48 -19.52
C LEU A 155 18.16 -2.33 -19.53
N MET A 156 18.89 -3.33 -20.06
CA MET A 156 20.36 -3.27 -20.16
C MET A 156 20.82 -2.14 -21.07
N PHE A 157 20.14 -1.92 -22.21
CA PHE A 157 20.46 -0.82 -23.12
C PHE A 157 20.23 0.55 -22.49
N GLY A 158 19.16 0.70 -21.71
CA GLY A 158 18.89 1.92 -20.92
C GLY A 158 20.01 2.21 -19.92
N MET A 159 20.46 1.20 -19.16
CA MET A 159 21.59 1.35 -18.23
C MET A 159 22.90 1.69 -18.94
N ASP A 160 23.20 1.04 -20.06
CA ASP A 160 24.40 1.29 -20.83
C ASP A 160 24.40 2.72 -21.42
N SER A 161 23.25 3.17 -21.95
CA SER A 161 23.08 4.55 -22.43
C SER A 161 23.24 5.59 -21.32
N MET A 162 22.69 5.32 -20.13
CA MET A 162 22.89 6.19 -18.95
C MET A 162 24.37 6.25 -18.58
N SER A 163 25.05 5.11 -18.45
CA SER A 163 26.48 5.04 -18.10
C SER A 163 27.37 5.68 -19.17
N ALA A 164 27.07 5.50 -20.46
CA ALA A 164 27.84 6.07 -21.57
C ALA A 164 27.71 7.60 -21.66
N ALA A 165 26.54 8.16 -21.31
CA ALA A 165 26.32 9.61 -21.29
C ALA A 165 27.20 10.33 -20.25
N VAL A 166 27.54 9.63 -19.17
CA VAL A 166 28.28 10.19 -18.03
C VAL A 166 29.73 9.70 -17.96
N SER A 167 30.10 8.65 -18.69
CA SER A 167 31.47 8.11 -18.72
C SER A 167 32.56 9.15 -19.05
N PRO A 168 32.35 10.14 -19.95
CA PRO A 168 33.36 11.16 -20.23
C PRO A 168 33.72 12.05 -19.05
N LEU A 169 32.89 12.10 -17.99
CA LEU A 169 33.25 12.82 -16.76
C LEU A 169 34.50 12.23 -16.09
N ALA A 170 34.81 10.96 -16.32
CA ALA A 170 36.04 10.33 -15.82
C ALA A 170 37.32 10.91 -16.44
N GLU A 171 37.22 11.62 -17.57
CA GLU A 171 38.34 12.30 -18.23
C GLU A 171 38.51 13.75 -17.76
N VAL A 172 37.59 14.27 -16.95
CA VAL A 172 37.62 15.65 -16.43
C VAL A 172 38.59 15.71 -15.23
N PRO A 173 39.65 16.55 -15.27
CA PRO A 173 40.62 16.65 -14.19
C PRO A 173 39.99 17.01 -12.84
N GLU A 174 39.01 17.90 -12.81
CA GLU A 174 38.30 18.28 -11.58
C GLU A 174 37.56 17.10 -10.95
N PHE A 175 37.09 16.15 -11.76
CA PHE A 175 36.35 14.98 -11.31
C PHE A 175 37.29 13.84 -10.85
N THR A 176 38.47 13.72 -11.45
CA THR A 176 39.51 12.77 -11.00
C THR A 176 40.30 13.30 -9.80
N ASN A 177 40.52 14.62 -9.71
CA ASN A 177 41.12 15.27 -8.55
C ASN A 177 40.26 15.12 -7.29
N LEU A 178 38.93 15.04 -7.44
CA LEU A 178 38.01 14.67 -6.36
C LEU A 178 38.39 13.33 -5.70
N LEU A 179 39.07 12.41 -6.39
CA LEU A 179 39.51 11.12 -5.84
C LEU A 179 40.91 11.17 -5.23
N ILE A 180 41.67 12.24 -5.46
CA ILE A 180 43.10 12.34 -5.13
C ILE A 180 43.33 13.35 -3.99
N GLU A 181 42.56 14.44 -3.94
CA GLU A 181 42.77 15.56 -3.00
C GLU A 181 42.37 15.23 -1.54
N PHE A 182 41.60 14.16 -1.32
CA PHE A 182 41.03 13.88 -0.01
C PHE A 182 41.76 12.74 0.73
N GLN A 183 42.64 13.11 1.66
CA GLN A 183 43.16 12.19 2.67
C GLN A 183 42.18 11.97 3.85
N ASN A 184 41.14 12.81 3.95
CA ASN A 184 40.11 12.67 4.96
C ASN A 184 39.11 11.58 4.55
N PRO A 185 38.85 10.58 5.41
CA PRO A 185 37.95 9.48 5.08
C PRO A 185 36.53 9.90 4.69
N VAL A 186 35.98 10.96 5.31
CA VAL A 186 34.62 11.43 5.01
C VAL A 186 34.53 11.96 3.58
N PHE A 187 35.51 12.76 3.16
CA PHE A 187 35.54 13.27 1.80
C PHE A 187 35.83 12.18 0.77
N GLY A 188 36.63 11.16 1.11
CA GLY A 188 36.81 9.99 0.25
C GLY A 188 35.51 9.21 0.04
N VAL A 189 34.70 9.01 1.09
CA VAL A 189 33.35 8.40 0.97
C VAL A 189 32.45 9.25 0.07
N LEU A 190 32.42 10.56 0.26
CA LEU A 190 31.61 11.46 -0.57
C LEU A 190 32.05 11.44 -2.03
N ALA A 191 33.37 11.45 -2.30
CA ALA A 191 33.91 11.39 -3.65
C ALA A 191 33.50 10.10 -4.37
N GLY A 192 33.67 8.94 -3.72
CA GLY A 192 33.22 7.65 -4.26
C GLY A 192 31.72 7.58 -4.48
N LEU A 193 30.93 8.13 -3.54
CA LEU A 193 29.47 8.19 -3.65
C LEU A 193 29.06 9.00 -4.87
N ILE A 194 29.57 10.24 -5.00
CA ILE A 194 29.23 11.14 -6.10
C ILE A 194 29.65 10.52 -7.43
N LEU A 195 30.88 9.98 -7.50
CA LEU A 195 31.39 9.32 -8.70
C LEU A 195 30.44 8.23 -9.17
N THR A 196 30.10 7.28 -8.30
CA THR A 196 29.24 6.15 -8.68
C THR A 196 27.79 6.54 -8.88
N ALA A 197 27.26 7.50 -8.12
CA ALA A 197 25.91 8.02 -8.32
C ALA A 197 25.78 8.71 -9.68
N VAL A 198 26.80 9.45 -10.13
CA VAL A 198 26.80 10.07 -11.46
C VAL A 198 26.97 9.01 -12.54
N ILE A 199 27.94 8.09 -12.38
CA ILE A 199 28.25 7.06 -13.37
C ILE A 199 27.17 5.98 -13.47
N GLN A 200 26.36 5.80 -12.41
CA GLN A 200 25.32 4.77 -12.30
C GLN A 200 25.85 3.32 -12.41
N SER A 201 27.17 3.12 -12.30
CA SER A 201 27.82 1.81 -12.40
C SER A 201 28.96 1.68 -11.40
N SER A 202 28.76 0.79 -10.42
CA SER A 202 29.75 0.46 -9.39
C SER A 202 31.03 -0.11 -10.00
N SER A 203 30.88 -1.08 -10.92
CA SER A 203 32.00 -1.74 -11.59
C SER A 203 32.81 -0.78 -12.46
N ALA A 204 32.15 0.16 -13.14
CA ALA A 204 32.85 1.20 -13.90
C ALA A 204 33.61 2.17 -12.99
N SER A 205 33.00 2.59 -11.88
CA SER A 205 33.64 3.47 -10.90
C SER A 205 34.86 2.82 -10.26
N VAL A 206 34.73 1.55 -9.83
CA VAL A 206 35.86 0.75 -9.33
C VAL A 206 36.94 0.59 -10.40
N GLY A 207 36.57 0.37 -11.66
CA GLY A 207 37.52 0.30 -12.77
C GLY A 207 38.32 1.59 -12.98
N ILE A 208 37.66 2.75 -12.86
CA ILE A 208 38.33 4.07 -12.90
C ILE A 208 39.30 4.21 -11.73
N LEU A 209 38.87 3.84 -10.51
CA LEU A 209 39.75 3.87 -9.33
C LEU A 209 40.96 2.94 -9.50
N GLN A 210 40.77 1.74 -10.07
CA GLN A 210 41.86 0.81 -10.41
C GLN A 210 42.79 1.39 -11.49
N ALA A 211 42.26 2.11 -12.48
CA ALA A 211 43.08 2.80 -13.49
C ALA A 211 43.95 3.90 -12.86
N LEU A 212 43.35 4.71 -11.98
CA LEU A 212 44.03 5.82 -11.33
C LEU A 212 45.09 5.36 -10.32
N CYS A 213 44.88 4.23 -9.65
CA CYS A 213 45.90 3.72 -8.74
C CYS A 213 47.14 3.20 -9.49
N MET A 214 47.00 2.75 -10.75
CA MET A 214 48.13 2.36 -11.61
C MET A 214 49.04 3.53 -12.00
N THR A 215 48.55 4.78 -11.94
CA THR A 215 49.39 5.98 -12.20
C THR A 215 50.24 6.38 -10.99
N GLY A 216 50.01 5.76 -9.83
CA GLY A 216 50.64 6.14 -8.56
C GLY A 216 49.91 7.26 -7.80
N ALA A 217 48.81 7.79 -8.35
CA ALA A 217 48.14 8.96 -7.78
C ALA A 217 47.28 8.67 -6.54
N VAL A 218 46.91 7.40 -6.29
CA VAL A 218 45.94 7.02 -5.25
C VAL A 218 46.57 6.05 -4.25
N SER A 219 46.61 6.41 -2.97
CA SER A 219 47.04 5.53 -1.88
C SER A 219 45.90 4.68 -1.33
N PHE A 220 46.21 3.65 -0.54
CA PHE A 220 45.17 2.88 0.18
C PHE A 220 44.36 3.75 1.15
N GLY A 221 44.97 4.78 1.73
CA GLY A 221 44.30 5.75 2.59
C GLY A 221 43.16 6.50 1.91
N ALA A 222 43.30 6.81 0.62
CA ALA A 222 42.23 7.40 -0.18
C ALA A 222 41.29 6.32 -0.77
N ALA A 223 41.85 5.21 -1.27
CA ALA A 223 41.09 4.18 -1.96
C ALA A 223 40.05 3.48 -1.06
N VAL A 224 40.38 3.20 0.21
CA VAL A 224 39.47 2.49 1.13
C VAL A 224 38.16 3.28 1.34
N PRO A 225 38.17 4.56 1.75
CA PRO A 225 36.96 5.37 1.84
C PRO A 225 36.22 5.55 0.52
N ILE A 226 36.93 5.73 -0.60
CA ILE A 226 36.30 5.86 -1.93
C ILE A 226 35.50 4.60 -2.26
N ILE A 227 36.05 3.40 -2.04
CA ILE A 227 35.34 2.14 -2.30
C ILE A 227 34.05 2.05 -1.47
N MET A 228 34.05 2.52 -0.23
CA MET A 228 32.83 2.56 0.59
C MET A 228 31.80 3.52 0.01
N GLY A 229 32.26 4.71 -0.42
CA GLY A 229 31.45 5.67 -1.15
C GLY A 229 30.78 5.09 -2.38
N GLN A 230 31.54 4.39 -3.22
CA GLN A 230 31.04 3.77 -4.46
C GLN A 230 29.92 2.75 -4.19
N ASN A 231 30.02 1.99 -3.10
CA ASN A 231 28.97 1.06 -2.68
C ASN A 231 27.67 1.80 -2.30
N ILE A 232 27.77 2.94 -1.61
CA ILE A 232 26.61 3.81 -1.34
C ILE A 232 26.06 4.41 -2.64
N GLY A 233 26.92 4.95 -3.51
CA GLY A 233 26.50 5.59 -4.77
C GLY A 233 25.73 4.66 -5.70
N THR A 234 26.05 3.36 -5.67
CA THR A 234 25.33 2.32 -6.45
C THR A 234 23.84 2.23 -6.09
N CYS A 235 23.45 2.61 -4.88
CA CYS A 235 22.07 2.56 -4.41
C CYS A 235 21.16 3.56 -5.17
N VAL A 236 21.72 4.60 -5.78
CA VAL A 236 20.94 5.60 -6.53
C VAL A 236 20.16 4.95 -7.67
N THR A 237 20.74 3.95 -8.37
CA THR A 237 20.04 3.25 -9.44
C THR A 237 18.81 2.50 -8.93
N ALA A 238 18.92 1.83 -7.78
CA ALA A 238 17.80 1.13 -7.14
C ALA A 238 16.72 2.10 -6.67
N MET A 239 17.12 3.27 -6.13
CA MET A 239 16.19 4.32 -5.70
C MET A 239 15.41 4.91 -6.87
N ILE A 240 16.08 5.19 -8.00
CA ILE A 240 15.44 5.65 -9.24
C ILE A 240 14.47 4.58 -9.77
N SER A 241 14.86 3.32 -9.70
CA SER A 241 14.03 2.17 -10.06
C SER A 241 12.75 2.04 -9.24
N GLY A 242 12.71 2.58 -8.02
CA GLY A 242 11.52 2.62 -7.16
C GLY A 242 10.54 3.76 -7.49
N ILE A 243 10.89 4.70 -8.37
CA ILE A 243 10.00 5.81 -8.75
C ILE A 243 8.80 5.24 -9.51
N GLY A 244 7.59 5.55 -9.03
CA GLY A 244 6.34 5.02 -9.59
C GLY A 244 6.03 3.56 -9.23
N ALA A 245 6.88 2.89 -8.45
CA ALA A 245 6.66 1.52 -7.99
C ALA A 245 5.86 1.44 -6.66
N SER A 246 5.46 0.22 -6.29
CA SER A 246 4.77 -0.08 -5.04
C SER A 246 5.60 0.30 -3.81
N ARG A 247 4.94 0.52 -2.66
CA ARG A 247 5.64 0.88 -1.40
C ARG A 247 6.66 -0.18 -1.01
N ASN A 248 6.33 -1.47 -1.14
CA ASN A 248 7.27 -2.56 -0.85
C ASN A 248 8.47 -2.59 -1.82
N ALA A 249 8.28 -2.24 -3.09
CA ALA A 249 9.39 -2.10 -4.04
C ALA A 249 10.33 -0.93 -3.64
N LYS A 250 9.76 0.22 -3.25
CA LYS A 250 10.52 1.35 -2.69
C LYS A 250 11.27 0.97 -1.41
N ARG A 251 10.67 0.15 -0.53
CA ARG A 251 11.34 -0.39 0.66
C ARG A 251 12.51 -1.29 0.32
N ALA A 252 12.39 -2.14 -0.72
CA ALA A 252 13.52 -2.96 -1.16
C ALA A 252 14.72 -2.10 -1.61
N ALA A 253 14.47 -0.99 -2.32
CA ALA A 253 15.51 -0.03 -2.67
C ALA A 253 16.12 0.65 -1.43
N LEU A 254 15.28 1.05 -0.45
CA LEU A 254 15.75 1.60 0.82
C LEU A 254 16.61 0.60 1.64
N ILE A 255 16.27 -0.68 1.62
CA ILE A 255 17.07 -1.72 2.28
C ILE A 255 18.47 -1.79 1.68
N HIS A 256 18.61 -1.67 0.35
CA HIS A 256 19.91 -1.59 -0.31
C HIS A 256 20.72 -0.38 0.17
N LEU A 257 20.06 0.79 0.28
CA LEU A 257 20.67 2.01 0.79
C LEU A 257 21.13 1.86 2.25
N TYR A 258 20.27 1.37 3.14
CA TYR A 258 20.63 1.19 4.56
C TYR A 258 21.74 0.16 4.74
N PHE A 259 21.70 -0.94 4.00
CA PHE A 259 22.77 -1.94 4.04
C PHE A 259 24.13 -1.30 3.75
N ASN A 260 24.23 -0.49 2.68
CA ASN A 260 25.48 0.13 2.28
C ASN A 260 25.91 1.27 3.22
N ILE A 261 24.98 2.09 3.71
CA ILE A 261 25.30 3.17 4.66
C ILE A 261 25.74 2.59 6.00
N ILE A 262 24.95 1.70 6.60
CA ILE A 262 25.25 1.10 7.90
C ILE A 262 26.52 0.25 7.79
N GLY A 263 26.65 -0.56 6.72
CA GLY A 263 27.84 -1.34 6.44
C GLY A 263 29.09 -0.46 6.35
N THR A 264 29.02 0.66 5.63
CA THR A 264 30.12 1.63 5.51
C THR A 264 30.51 2.22 6.86
N ILE A 265 29.54 2.67 7.65
CA ILE A 265 29.79 3.26 8.97
C ILE A 265 30.46 2.23 9.90
N LEU A 266 29.94 1.00 9.93
CA LEU A 266 30.49 -0.07 10.76
C LEU A 266 31.90 -0.46 10.30
N PHE A 267 32.10 -0.65 9.01
CA PHE A 267 33.39 -1.06 8.45
C PHE A 267 34.46 0.00 8.69
N LEU A 268 34.19 1.27 8.34
CA LEU A 268 35.15 2.36 8.57
C LEU A 268 35.37 2.63 10.05
N GLY A 269 34.32 2.54 10.88
CA GLY A 269 34.42 2.68 12.33
C GLY A 269 35.39 1.65 12.93
N VAL A 270 35.22 0.37 12.58
CA VAL A 270 36.14 -0.70 13.02
C VAL A 270 37.52 -0.50 12.42
N PHE A 271 37.62 -0.24 11.11
CA PHE A 271 38.89 -0.10 10.39
C PHE A 271 39.76 1.00 10.98
N TYR A 272 39.21 2.22 11.18
CA TYR A 272 39.97 3.33 11.75
C TYR A 272 40.21 3.20 13.25
N THR A 273 39.33 2.51 14.00
CA THR A 273 39.59 2.19 15.42
C THR A 273 40.78 1.24 15.55
N VAL A 274 40.84 0.18 14.74
CA VAL A 274 41.99 -0.73 14.74
C VAL A 274 43.25 0.00 14.28
N ASN A 275 43.17 0.84 13.25
CA ASN A 275 44.29 1.66 12.80
C ASN A 275 44.81 2.63 13.88
N ALA A 276 43.94 3.16 14.73
CA ALA A 276 44.33 4.03 15.85
C ALA A 276 45.11 3.28 16.94
N ILE A 277 44.84 1.98 17.12
CA ILE A 277 45.54 1.11 18.09
C ILE A 277 46.82 0.53 17.47
N HIS A 278 46.75 0.08 16.22
CA HIS A 278 47.84 -0.50 15.46
C HIS A 278 47.89 0.12 14.05
N PRO A 279 48.70 1.18 13.84
CA PRO A 279 48.76 1.89 12.57
C PRO A 279 49.11 0.97 11.41
N PHE A 280 48.22 0.93 10.42
CA PHE A 280 48.39 0.15 9.21
C PHE A 280 49.43 0.79 8.29
N ALA A 281 50.60 0.16 8.20
CA ALA A 281 51.71 0.64 7.36
C ALA A 281 51.32 0.80 5.88
N PHE A 282 50.40 -0.03 5.39
CA PHE A 282 49.98 -0.02 3.98
C PHE A 282 49.12 1.19 3.58
N LEU A 283 48.56 1.97 4.52
CA LEU A 283 47.67 3.10 4.18
C LEU A 283 48.38 4.20 3.38
N GLY A 284 49.68 4.38 3.60
CA GLY A 284 50.51 5.34 2.85
C GLY A 284 51.01 4.79 1.52
N GLU A 285 50.86 3.50 1.25
CA GLU A 285 51.31 2.88 0.02
C GLU A 285 50.34 3.16 -1.14
N VAL A 286 50.88 3.18 -2.36
CA VAL A 286 50.09 3.28 -3.59
C VAL A 286 49.15 2.08 -3.68
N ALA A 287 47.86 2.33 -3.86
CA ALA A 287 46.88 1.26 -4.03
C ALA A 287 47.14 0.49 -5.33
N THR A 288 46.90 -0.82 -5.31
CA THR A 288 47.00 -1.66 -6.50
C THR A 288 45.61 -2.12 -6.96
N PRO A 289 45.41 -2.45 -8.25
CA PRO A 289 44.12 -2.96 -8.71
C PRO A 289 43.67 -4.21 -7.94
N PHE A 290 44.62 -5.09 -7.62
CA PHE A 290 44.42 -6.26 -6.76
C PHE A 290 44.02 -5.86 -5.33
N GLY A 291 44.73 -4.91 -4.72
CA GLY A 291 44.42 -4.40 -3.39
C GLY A 291 43.03 -3.77 -3.29
N ILE A 292 42.61 -3.03 -4.33
CA ILE A 292 41.25 -2.50 -4.45
C ILE A 292 40.22 -3.63 -4.47
N ALA A 293 40.46 -4.69 -5.26
CA ALA A 293 39.57 -5.85 -5.31
C ALA A 293 39.46 -6.56 -3.95
N VAL A 294 40.58 -6.71 -3.24
CA VAL A 294 40.61 -7.27 -1.87
C VAL A 294 39.79 -6.42 -0.91
N VAL A 295 40.05 -5.11 -0.83
CA VAL A 295 39.30 -4.19 0.05
C VAL A 295 37.81 -4.25 -0.26
N HIS A 296 37.45 -4.23 -1.54
CA HIS A 296 36.07 -4.28 -1.98
C HIS A 296 35.37 -5.58 -1.58
N SER A 297 36.02 -6.74 -1.75
CA SER A 297 35.52 -8.04 -1.30
C SER A 297 35.41 -8.12 0.22
N CYS A 298 36.46 -7.70 0.95
CA CYS A 298 36.48 -7.73 2.41
C CYS A 298 35.31 -6.92 2.99
N PHE A 299 35.07 -5.72 2.47
CA PHE A 299 33.92 -4.90 2.88
C PHE A 299 32.59 -5.60 2.63
N ASN A 300 32.29 -6.00 1.39
CA ASN A 300 30.98 -6.54 1.05
C ASN A 300 30.68 -7.87 1.77
N ILE A 301 31.69 -8.72 1.94
CA ILE A 301 31.57 -9.96 2.70
C ILE A 301 31.37 -9.66 4.19
N ALA A 302 32.19 -8.78 4.79
CA ALA A 302 32.06 -8.44 6.21
C ALA A 302 30.73 -7.75 6.52
N ALA A 303 30.32 -6.77 5.72
CA ALA A 303 29.04 -6.08 5.85
C ALA A 303 27.87 -7.07 5.77
N THR A 304 27.93 -8.03 4.84
CA THR A 304 26.91 -9.08 4.73
C THR A 304 26.92 -9.99 5.96
N LEU A 305 28.08 -10.47 6.42
CA LEU A 305 28.16 -11.33 7.61
C LEU A 305 27.62 -10.63 8.87
N VAL A 306 27.91 -9.34 9.02
CA VAL A 306 27.46 -8.55 10.17
C VAL A 306 25.98 -8.22 10.09
N LEU A 307 25.46 -7.80 8.93
CA LEU A 307 24.09 -7.30 8.80
C LEU A 307 23.05 -8.38 8.46
N LEU A 308 23.44 -9.54 7.92
CA LEU A 308 22.54 -10.66 7.64
C LEU A 308 21.70 -11.11 8.86
N PRO A 309 22.27 -11.31 10.08
CA PRO A 309 21.46 -11.64 11.26
C PRO A 309 20.48 -10.53 11.66
N PHE A 310 20.75 -9.28 11.26
CA PHE A 310 19.89 -8.12 11.50
C PHE A 310 19.03 -7.74 10.27
N SER A 311 18.84 -8.66 9.33
CA SER A 311 18.01 -8.46 8.14
C SER A 311 16.59 -7.97 8.45
N ASN A 312 15.96 -8.51 9.50
CA ASN A 312 14.66 -8.01 9.98
C ASN A 312 14.72 -6.56 10.48
N GLY A 313 15.85 -6.13 11.04
CA GLY A 313 16.07 -4.75 11.45
C GLY A 313 16.13 -3.80 10.27
N LEU A 314 16.77 -4.20 9.16
CA LEU A 314 16.78 -3.41 7.92
C LEU A 314 15.38 -3.29 7.30
N VAL A 315 14.60 -4.38 7.31
CA VAL A 315 13.19 -4.34 6.91
C VAL A 315 12.43 -3.33 7.77
N LYS A 316 12.56 -3.42 9.10
CA LYS A 316 11.89 -2.49 10.02
C LYS A 316 12.26 -1.03 9.78
N LEU A 317 13.53 -0.73 9.50
CA LEU A 317 13.97 0.64 9.16
C LEU A 317 13.33 1.15 7.85
N ALA A 318 13.23 0.29 6.83
CA ALA A 318 12.55 0.64 5.58
C ALA A 318 11.05 0.83 5.76
N CYS A 319 10.41 -0.01 6.56
CA CYS A 319 9.02 0.10 6.99
C CYS A 319 8.76 1.42 7.73
N LEU A 320 9.65 1.82 8.65
CA LEU A 320 9.56 3.10 9.37
C LEU A 320 9.75 4.32 8.47
N THR A 321 10.63 4.24 7.47
CA THR A 321 10.92 5.37 6.58
C THR A 321 9.83 5.58 5.53
N LEU A 322 9.27 4.49 5.01
CA LEU A 322 8.11 4.51 4.13
C LEU A 322 7.00 3.65 4.74
N PRO A 323 6.23 4.18 5.70
CA PRO A 323 5.13 3.45 6.31
C PRO A 323 4.04 3.14 5.27
N THR A 324 3.37 2.00 5.44
CA THR A 324 2.13 1.60 4.77
C THR A 324 1.05 1.59 5.83
N HIS A 325 -0.22 1.65 5.42
CA HIS A 325 -1.34 1.45 6.33
C HIS A 325 -1.26 0.10 7.07
N GLU A 326 -0.60 -0.91 6.46
CA GLU A 326 -0.28 -2.21 7.08
C GLU A 326 0.87 -2.14 8.11
N ASP A 327 1.91 -1.32 7.89
CA ASP A 327 3.11 -1.27 8.75
C ASP A 327 2.95 -0.39 9.98
N VAL A 328 1.96 0.50 9.99
CA VAL A 328 1.59 1.32 11.14
C VAL A 328 0.94 0.47 12.25
N LYS A 329 0.71 -0.81 12.00
CA LYS A 329 -0.01 -1.69 12.93
C LYS A 329 0.92 -2.73 13.57
N GLU A 330 1.14 -2.56 14.88
CA GLU A 330 0.69 -3.63 15.79
C GLU A 330 -0.63 -4.15 15.23
N MET A 331 -0.71 -5.44 14.88
CA MET A 331 -1.87 -6.12 14.26
C MET A 331 -3.15 -5.28 14.33
N SER A 332 -3.63 -4.77 13.17
CA SER A 332 -4.81 -3.89 13.10
C SER A 332 -5.88 -4.34 14.08
N GLU A 333 -6.60 -3.45 14.76
CA GLU A 333 -7.79 -3.87 15.52
C GLU A 333 -8.75 -4.70 14.64
N THR A 334 -8.84 -4.38 13.35
CA THR A 334 -9.52 -5.20 12.33
C THR A 334 -8.92 -6.61 12.20
N ASP A 335 -7.61 -6.74 12.05
CA ASP A 335 -6.93 -8.04 11.86
C ASP A 335 -6.92 -8.87 13.15
N LYS A 336 -6.83 -8.22 14.32
CA LYS A 336 -7.01 -8.86 15.63
C LYS A 336 -8.41 -9.45 15.74
N THR A 337 -9.43 -8.68 15.34
CA THR A 337 -10.82 -9.13 15.37
C THR A 337 -11.06 -10.25 14.36
N LEU A 338 -10.57 -10.13 13.12
CA LEU A 338 -10.67 -11.17 12.10
C LEU A 338 -9.91 -12.44 12.46
N SER A 339 -8.81 -12.35 13.23
CA SER A 339 -8.08 -13.53 13.71
C SER A 339 -8.90 -14.45 14.63
N LEU A 340 -10.03 -13.97 15.17
CA LEU A 340 -10.99 -14.79 15.90
C LEU A 340 -11.66 -15.84 15.00
N LEU A 341 -11.72 -15.60 13.68
CA LEU A 341 -12.31 -16.49 12.66
C LEU A 341 -11.33 -17.56 12.16
N ASP A 342 -10.59 -18.20 13.08
CA ASP A 342 -9.67 -19.26 12.71
C ASP A 342 -10.44 -20.51 12.24
N VAL A 343 -10.08 -21.01 11.05
CA VAL A 343 -10.65 -22.22 10.43
C VAL A 343 -10.53 -23.45 11.34
N ARG A 344 -9.51 -23.50 12.21
CA ARG A 344 -9.32 -24.57 13.20
C ARG A 344 -10.46 -24.65 14.21
N PHE A 345 -11.17 -23.55 14.46
CA PHE A 345 -12.31 -23.52 15.37
C PHE A 345 -13.59 -24.11 14.77
N LEU A 346 -13.66 -24.36 13.45
CA LEU A 346 -14.80 -25.01 12.80
C LEU A 346 -15.04 -26.45 13.30
N GLU A 347 -14.04 -27.07 13.94
CA GLU A 347 -14.19 -28.36 14.62
C GLU A 347 -14.91 -28.26 15.98
N LYS A 348 -15.17 -27.03 16.46
CA LYS A 348 -15.94 -26.71 17.67
C LYS A 348 -17.05 -25.70 17.32
N PRO A 349 -18.17 -26.15 16.71
CA PRO A 349 -19.14 -25.26 16.08
C PRO A 349 -19.75 -24.20 17.02
N ALA A 350 -20.15 -24.56 18.23
CA ALA A 350 -20.70 -23.59 19.20
C ALA A 350 -19.70 -22.46 19.56
N TYR A 351 -18.40 -22.78 19.66
CA TYR A 351 -17.38 -21.76 19.90
C TYR A 351 -17.18 -20.87 18.66
N ALA A 352 -17.18 -21.47 17.47
CA ALA A 352 -17.08 -20.74 16.21
C ALA A 352 -18.24 -19.76 16.01
N VAL A 353 -19.48 -20.15 16.36
CA VAL A 353 -20.66 -19.27 16.32
C VAL A 353 -20.49 -18.06 17.25
N GLU A 354 -20.02 -18.27 18.49
CA GLU A 354 -19.78 -17.15 19.40
C GLU A 354 -18.66 -16.21 18.92
N GLN A 355 -17.59 -16.74 18.31
CA GLN A 355 -16.57 -15.90 17.69
C GLN A 355 -17.14 -15.09 16.52
N SER A 356 -17.94 -15.71 15.66
CA SER A 356 -18.65 -15.01 14.58
C SER A 356 -19.55 -13.90 15.11
N ARG A 357 -20.27 -14.12 16.22
CA ARG A 357 -21.12 -13.12 16.87
C ARG A 357 -20.32 -11.92 17.36
N LEU A 358 -19.14 -12.14 17.94
CA LEU A 358 -18.23 -11.07 18.38
C LEU A 358 -17.74 -10.24 17.19
N VAL A 359 -17.31 -10.90 16.10
CA VAL A 359 -16.86 -10.19 14.90
C VAL A 359 -18.00 -9.39 14.26
N ALA A 360 -19.19 -9.97 14.14
CA ALA A 360 -20.38 -9.27 13.64
C ALA A 360 -20.75 -8.06 14.50
N SER A 361 -20.57 -8.15 15.83
CA SER A 361 -20.83 -7.04 16.76
C SER A 361 -19.85 -5.88 16.53
N VAL A 362 -18.57 -6.18 16.26
CA VAL A 362 -17.56 -5.16 15.94
C VAL A 362 -17.83 -4.52 14.58
N MET A 363 -18.25 -5.32 13.59
CA MET A 363 -18.68 -4.83 12.28
C MET A 363 -19.85 -3.85 12.41
N ALA A 364 -20.89 -4.22 13.17
CA ALA A 364 -22.04 -3.36 13.46
C ALA A 364 -21.64 -2.02 14.11
N ASP A 365 -20.73 -2.05 15.10
CA ASP A 365 -20.23 -0.84 15.75
C ASP A 365 -19.44 0.06 14.80
N LYS A 366 -18.61 -0.52 13.92
CA LYS A 366 -17.87 0.22 12.90
C LYS A 366 -18.79 0.86 11.85
N SER A 367 -19.83 0.15 11.40
CA SER A 367 -20.80 0.71 10.46
C SER A 367 -21.55 1.92 11.05
N ARG A 368 -21.94 1.86 12.34
CA ARG A 368 -22.52 3.01 13.04
C ARG A 368 -21.53 4.17 13.17
N GLU A 369 -20.31 3.89 13.62
CA GLU A 369 -19.27 4.92 13.80
C GLU A 369 -18.92 5.63 12.48
N ALA A 370 -18.84 4.88 11.37
CA ALA A 370 -18.64 5.44 10.04
C ALA A 370 -19.76 6.43 9.66
N MET A 371 -21.00 6.08 9.96
CA MET A 371 -22.16 6.92 9.69
C MET A 371 -22.18 8.18 10.56
N ASP A 372 -21.87 8.06 11.86
CA ASP A 372 -21.78 9.19 12.77
C ASP A 372 -20.70 10.19 12.32
N LEU A 373 -19.51 9.69 11.96
CA LEU A 373 -18.42 10.51 11.42
C LEU A 373 -18.80 11.16 10.08
N ALA A 374 -19.49 10.44 9.21
CA ALA A 374 -19.97 10.98 7.93
C ALA A 374 -20.97 12.12 8.13
N MET A 375 -21.90 12.00 9.09
CA MET A 375 -22.83 13.08 9.46
C MET A 375 -22.10 14.30 10.03
N GLU A 376 -21.05 14.10 10.84
CA GLU A 376 -20.24 15.22 11.35
C GLU A 376 -19.56 16.03 10.24
N LEU A 377 -19.09 15.36 9.18
CA LEU A 377 -18.42 15.99 8.03
C LEU A 377 -19.32 16.96 7.27
N LEU A 378 -20.65 16.79 7.32
CA LEU A 378 -21.61 17.70 6.69
C LEU A 378 -21.62 19.10 7.32
N HIS A 379 -21.20 19.22 8.59
CA HIS A 379 -21.14 20.50 9.31
C HIS A 379 -19.75 21.08 9.35
N ASN A 380 -18.74 20.23 9.64
CA ASN A 380 -17.35 20.62 9.76
C ASN A 380 -16.47 19.60 9.04
N PHE A 381 -16.14 19.90 7.79
CA PHE A 381 -15.31 19.01 6.99
C PHE A 381 -13.88 18.94 7.55
N ASP A 382 -13.42 17.72 7.82
CA ASP A 382 -12.08 17.40 8.30
C ASP A 382 -11.53 16.23 7.45
N GLU A 383 -10.42 16.48 6.76
CA GLU A 383 -9.83 15.51 5.83
C GLU A 383 -9.40 14.21 6.52
N ALA A 384 -8.95 14.29 7.78
CA ALA A 384 -8.56 13.10 8.53
C ALA A 384 -9.78 12.26 8.93
N LYS A 385 -10.90 12.89 9.28
CA LYS A 385 -12.18 12.17 9.51
C LYS A 385 -12.74 11.58 8.21
N ALA A 386 -12.63 12.29 7.09
CA ALA A 386 -13.06 11.78 5.79
C ALA A 386 -12.29 10.52 5.37
N GLU A 387 -10.98 10.50 5.62
CA GLU A 387 -10.15 9.31 5.42
C GLU A 387 -10.49 8.19 6.41
N GLN A 388 -10.85 8.52 7.67
CA GLN A 388 -11.33 7.53 8.63
C GLN A 388 -12.61 6.84 8.17
N VAL A 389 -13.59 7.58 7.63
CA VAL A 389 -14.82 7.00 7.07
C VAL A 389 -14.49 6.06 5.90
N ALA A 390 -13.61 6.47 4.98
CA ALA A 390 -13.17 5.63 3.87
C ALA A 390 -12.48 4.35 4.36
N GLN A 391 -11.62 4.45 5.38
CA GLN A 391 -10.95 3.30 5.97
C GLN A 391 -11.91 2.37 6.71
N MET A 392 -12.96 2.91 7.35
CA MET A 392 -13.99 2.11 8.03
C MET A 392 -14.85 1.32 7.04
N GLU A 393 -15.23 1.90 5.90
CA GLU A 393 -15.94 1.17 4.84
C GLU A 393 -15.08 0.00 4.34
N THR A 394 -13.80 0.24 4.03
CA THR A 394 -12.88 -0.84 3.62
C THR A 394 -12.68 -1.90 4.72
N ASP A 395 -12.71 -1.52 6.01
CA ASP A 395 -12.67 -2.48 7.12
C ASP A 395 -13.96 -3.32 7.18
N VAL A 396 -15.12 -2.71 6.98
CA VAL A 396 -16.45 -3.37 7.01
C VAL A 396 -16.60 -4.33 5.83
N ASP A 397 -16.16 -3.97 4.62
CA ASP A 397 -16.11 -4.88 3.46
C ASP A 397 -15.29 -6.13 3.77
N ARG A 398 -14.12 -5.96 4.38
CA ARG A 398 -13.28 -7.09 4.80
C ARG A 398 -13.96 -7.97 5.84
N PHE A 399 -14.71 -7.36 6.78
CA PHE A 399 -15.51 -8.11 7.73
C PHE A 399 -16.60 -8.92 7.02
N GLU A 400 -17.34 -8.33 6.09
CA GLU A 400 -18.39 -8.99 5.31
C GLU A 400 -17.84 -10.23 4.57
N ASP A 401 -16.74 -10.06 3.83
CA ASP A 401 -16.11 -11.11 3.04
C ASP A 401 -15.62 -12.27 3.91
N GLU A 402 -14.81 -11.97 4.94
CA GLU A 402 -14.16 -12.98 5.76
C GLU A 402 -15.16 -13.67 6.70
N LEU A 403 -16.07 -12.90 7.33
CA LEU A 403 -17.12 -13.44 8.19
C LEU A 403 -18.14 -14.24 7.38
N GLY A 404 -18.60 -13.72 6.24
CA GLY A 404 -19.52 -14.41 5.34
C GLY A 404 -18.93 -15.74 4.86
N THR A 405 -17.68 -15.74 4.41
CA THR A 405 -16.96 -16.96 4.02
C THR A 405 -16.85 -17.95 5.19
N TYR A 406 -16.61 -17.46 6.41
CA TYR A 406 -16.51 -18.29 7.60
C TYR A 406 -17.86 -18.91 7.98
N LEU A 407 -18.94 -18.13 7.95
CA LEU A 407 -20.32 -18.58 8.25
C LEU A 407 -20.81 -19.63 7.24
N VAL A 408 -20.50 -19.47 5.95
CA VAL A 408 -20.83 -20.49 4.92
C VAL A 408 -20.10 -21.81 5.19
N LYS A 409 -18.86 -21.78 5.67
CA LYS A 409 -18.16 -23.01 6.08
C LYS A 409 -18.79 -23.61 7.34
N LEU A 410 -19.17 -22.76 8.28
CA LEU A 410 -19.76 -23.18 9.56
C LEU A 410 -21.16 -23.80 9.37
N SER A 411 -21.95 -23.33 8.42
CA SER A 411 -23.29 -23.88 8.13
C SER A 411 -23.25 -25.33 7.62
N SER A 412 -22.10 -25.78 7.11
CA SER A 412 -21.90 -27.18 6.72
C SER A 412 -21.62 -28.13 7.90
N LYS A 413 -21.46 -27.62 9.11
CA LYS A 413 -21.23 -28.39 10.34
C LYS A 413 -22.55 -28.71 11.05
N GLN A 414 -22.52 -29.67 11.97
CA GLN A 414 -23.67 -29.94 12.83
C GLN A 414 -23.79 -28.84 13.90
N LEU A 415 -24.87 -28.08 13.84
CA LEU A 415 -25.19 -26.98 14.75
C LEU A 415 -26.41 -27.35 15.61
N SER A 416 -26.50 -26.77 16.80
CA SER A 416 -27.77 -26.77 17.55
C SER A 416 -28.78 -25.83 16.87
N ASN A 417 -30.08 -25.96 17.16
CA ASN A 417 -31.09 -25.05 16.60
C ASN A 417 -30.75 -23.58 16.91
N LYS A 418 -30.42 -23.29 18.17
CA LYS A 418 -30.01 -21.95 18.62
C LYS A 418 -28.77 -21.42 17.89
N ASP A 419 -27.77 -22.28 17.66
CA ASP A 419 -26.57 -21.91 16.91
C ASP A 419 -26.88 -21.65 15.44
N SER A 420 -27.82 -22.41 14.86
CA SER A 420 -28.29 -22.25 13.49
C SER A 420 -29.08 -20.95 13.31
N GLU A 421 -29.97 -20.62 14.25
CA GLU A 421 -30.68 -19.33 14.30
C GLU A 421 -29.69 -18.17 14.35
N THR A 422 -28.73 -18.23 15.28
CA THR A 422 -27.68 -17.20 15.44
C THR A 422 -26.87 -17.04 14.16
N LEU A 423 -26.46 -18.14 13.53
CA LEU A 423 -25.73 -18.13 12.27
C LEU A 423 -26.54 -17.45 11.16
N ASN A 424 -27.82 -17.79 11.03
CA ASN A 424 -28.70 -17.22 10.00
C ASN A 424 -28.93 -15.73 10.22
N THR A 425 -29.17 -15.30 11.47
CA THR A 425 -29.27 -13.87 11.81
C THR A 425 -28.02 -13.12 11.39
N ILE A 426 -26.83 -13.62 11.74
CA ILE A 426 -25.58 -12.95 11.35
C ILE A 426 -25.45 -12.91 9.83
N LEU A 427 -25.70 -14.02 9.13
CA LEU A 427 -25.58 -14.11 7.67
C LEU A 427 -26.48 -13.10 6.95
N HIS A 428 -27.68 -12.85 7.46
CA HIS A 428 -28.60 -11.87 6.90
C HIS A 428 -28.20 -10.43 7.24
N CYS A 429 -27.75 -10.16 8.46
CA CYS A 429 -27.44 -8.79 8.89
C CYS A 429 -26.08 -8.25 8.39
N ILE A 430 -25.09 -9.10 8.09
CA ILE A 430 -23.76 -8.62 7.67
C ILE A 430 -23.81 -7.80 6.37
N GLY A 431 -24.70 -8.16 5.44
CA GLY A 431 -24.90 -7.39 4.21
C GLY A 431 -25.51 -6.02 4.49
N ASP A 432 -26.49 -5.92 5.39
CA ASP A 432 -27.05 -4.62 5.78
C ASP A 432 -26.01 -3.74 6.50
N PHE A 433 -25.11 -4.31 7.30
CA PHE A 433 -23.99 -3.56 7.91
C PHE A 433 -23.00 -3.00 6.88
N GLU A 434 -22.67 -3.76 5.83
CA GLU A 434 -21.87 -3.28 4.69
C GLU A 434 -22.58 -2.12 3.98
N ARG A 435 -23.86 -2.28 3.65
CA ARG A 435 -24.65 -1.23 2.99
C ARG A 435 -24.76 0.05 3.80
N ILE A 436 -24.88 -0.03 5.12
CA ILE A 436 -24.85 1.14 5.98
C ILE A 436 -23.51 1.89 5.86
N SER A 437 -22.38 1.15 5.81
CA SER A 437 -21.06 1.76 5.64
C SER A 437 -20.82 2.35 4.25
N ASP A 438 -21.37 1.72 3.20
CA ASP A 438 -21.45 2.25 1.84
C ASP A 438 -22.15 3.63 1.81
N HIS A 439 -23.31 3.72 2.47
CA HIS A 439 -24.07 4.95 2.57
C HIS A 439 -23.32 6.04 3.36
N ALA A 440 -22.57 5.66 4.40
CA ALA A 440 -21.67 6.58 5.10
C ALA A 440 -20.57 7.13 4.16
N ARG A 441 -19.97 6.29 3.31
CA ARG A 441 -19.01 6.74 2.28
C ARG A 441 -19.64 7.73 1.31
N ASN A 442 -20.87 7.48 0.84
CA ASN A 442 -21.58 8.39 -0.06
C ASN A 442 -21.87 9.75 0.60
N ILE A 443 -22.22 9.77 1.90
CA ILE A 443 -22.43 11.02 2.65
C ILE A 443 -21.10 11.78 2.83
N LYS A 444 -20.00 11.08 3.10
CA LYS A 444 -18.65 11.68 3.10
C LYS A 444 -18.31 12.31 1.75
N GLU A 445 -18.66 11.67 0.65
CA GLU A 445 -18.43 12.21 -0.71
C GLU A 445 -19.27 13.47 -0.97
N ALA A 446 -20.52 13.48 -0.52
CA ALA A 446 -21.36 14.69 -0.55
C ALA A 446 -20.76 15.82 0.29
N ALA A 447 -20.22 15.52 1.48
CA ALA A 447 -19.55 16.49 2.34
C ALA A 447 -18.26 17.04 1.71
N GLN A 448 -17.45 16.18 1.07
CA GLN A 448 -16.25 16.59 0.33
C GLN A 448 -16.61 17.50 -0.84
N GLU A 449 -17.66 17.16 -1.61
CA GLU A 449 -18.12 18.01 -2.71
C GLU A 449 -18.54 19.40 -2.22
N MET A 450 -19.24 19.48 -1.08
CA MET A 450 -19.58 20.75 -0.44
C MET A 450 -18.33 21.55 -0.06
N HIS A 451 -17.33 20.88 0.51
CA HIS A 451 -16.07 21.51 0.91
C HIS A 451 -15.30 22.07 -0.28
N ASP A 452 -15.09 21.25 -1.31
CA ASP A 452 -14.31 21.60 -2.51
C ASP A 452 -14.93 22.77 -3.28
N LYS A 453 -16.27 22.82 -3.32
CA LYS A 453 -17.03 23.87 -4.00
C LYS A 453 -17.38 25.05 -3.08
N GLN A 454 -16.95 25.04 -1.82
CA GLN A 454 -17.25 26.07 -0.81
C GLN A 454 -18.75 26.34 -0.65
N LEU A 455 -19.57 25.28 -0.70
CA LEU A 455 -21.01 25.33 -0.59
C LEU A 455 -21.45 25.17 0.87
N VAL A 456 -22.44 25.95 1.30
CA VAL A 456 -23.00 25.89 2.66
C VAL A 456 -24.51 25.87 2.60
N PHE A 457 -25.13 24.94 3.33
CA PHE A 457 -26.59 24.91 3.47
C PHE A 457 -27.11 26.15 4.20
N SER A 458 -28.32 26.61 3.85
CA SER A 458 -28.98 27.68 4.60
C SER A 458 -29.22 27.25 6.05
N GLU A 459 -29.21 28.19 7.00
CA GLU A 459 -29.45 27.91 8.43
C GLU A 459 -30.69 27.03 8.68
N LYS A 460 -31.79 27.30 7.98
CA LYS A 460 -33.02 26.49 8.10
C LYS A 460 -32.86 25.05 7.60
N ALA A 461 -32.08 24.86 6.54
CA ALA A 461 -31.80 23.52 6.03
C ALA A 461 -30.88 22.77 7.01
N GLN A 462 -29.91 23.45 7.64
CA GLN A 462 -29.09 22.87 8.69
C GLN A 462 -29.91 22.51 9.95
N GLU A 463 -30.87 23.35 10.36
CA GLU A 463 -31.78 23.03 11.48
C GLU A 463 -32.65 21.80 11.19
N GLU A 464 -33.19 21.69 9.97
CA GLU A 464 -33.96 20.53 9.52
C GLU A 464 -33.09 19.27 9.43
N LEU A 465 -31.88 19.39 8.87
CA LEU A 465 -30.95 18.29 8.72
C LEU A 465 -30.50 17.72 10.08
N LYS A 466 -30.26 18.57 11.08
CA LYS A 466 -29.93 18.14 12.45
C LYS A 466 -31.01 17.29 13.12
N VAL A 467 -32.28 17.54 12.82
CA VAL A 467 -33.39 16.70 13.33
C VAL A 467 -33.36 15.34 12.64
N PHE A 468 -33.08 15.33 11.34
CA PHE A 468 -32.97 14.12 10.54
C PHE A 468 -31.76 13.27 10.98
N GLU A 469 -30.57 13.86 11.08
CA GLU A 469 -29.35 13.23 11.58
C GLU A 469 -29.57 12.57 12.95
N ARG A 470 -30.30 13.25 13.85
CA ARG A 470 -30.65 12.67 15.15
C ARG A 470 -31.57 11.44 15.04
N ALA A 471 -32.56 11.47 14.17
CA ALA A 471 -33.42 10.31 13.94
C ALA A 471 -32.62 9.12 13.36
N VAL A 472 -31.70 9.40 12.42
CA VAL A 472 -30.82 8.38 11.82
C VAL A 472 -29.83 7.81 12.84
N HIS A 473 -29.23 8.67 13.68
CA HIS A 473 -28.37 8.23 14.77
C HIS A 473 -29.13 7.33 15.76
N ASP A 474 -30.32 7.76 16.20
CA ASP A 474 -31.11 7.02 17.17
C ASP A 474 -31.61 5.67 16.60
N VAL A 475 -31.96 5.59 15.30
CA VAL A 475 -32.37 4.30 14.68
C VAL A 475 -31.18 3.35 14.55
N LEU A 476 -30.00 3.85 14.18
CA LEU A 476 -28.77 3.05 14.15
C LEU A 476 -28.42 2.52 15.54
N ASP A 477 -28.49 3.36 16.58
CA ASP A 477 -28.18 2.94 17.94
C ASP A 477 -29.15 1.86 18.45
N LEU A 478 -30.46 2.02 18.19
CA LEU A 478 -31.47 1.01 18.48
C LEU A 478 -31.18 -0.31 17.76
N THR A 479 -30.89 -0.26 16.45
CA THR A 479 -30.61 -1.44 15.65
C THR A 479 -29.34 -2.15 16.11
N MET A 480 -28.21 -1.44 16.24
CA MET A 480 -26.95 -2.06 16.63
C MET A 480 -27.00 -2.60 18.08
N THR A 481 -27.69 -1.91 18.98
CA THR A 481 -27.86 -2.37 20.37
C THR A 481 -28.79 -3.58 20.44
N SER A 482 -29.88 -3.60 19.69
CA SER A 482 -30.80 -4.75 19.63
C SER A 482 -30.10 -6.00 19.08
N PHE A 483 -29.30 -5.87 18.01
CA PHE A 483 -28.50 -6.96 17.44
C PHE A 483 -27.49 -7.53 18.43
N LYS A 484 -26.66 -6.68 19.05
CA LYS A 484 -25.58 -7.13 19.95
C LYS A 484 -26.11 -7.83 21.20
N ASN A 485 -27.23 -7.34 21.74
CA ASN A 485 -27.82 -7.83 23.00
C ASN A 485 -28.92 -8.87 22.78
N GLY A 486 -29.39 -9.08 21.55
CA GLY A 486 -30.58 -9.90 21.27
C GLY A 486 -31.86 -9.31 21.88
N ASP A 487 -31.97 -7.99 21.99
CA ASP A 487 -33.12 -7.33 22.61
C ASP A 487 -34.23 -7.05 21.59
N LEU A 488 -35.21 -7.96 21.54
CA LEU A 488 -36.36 -7.86 20.63
C LEU A 488 -37.26 -6.65 20.91
N ASN A 489 -37.26 -6.10 22.12
CA ASN A 489 -38.08 -4.93 22.43
C ASN A 489 -37.48 -3.66 21.83
N LEU A 490 -36.15 -3.58 21.74
CA LEU A 490 -35.46 -2.51 21.01
C LEU A 490 -35.64 -2.70 19.50
N ALA A 491 -35.54 -3.93 18.99
CA ALA A 491 -35.77 -4.21 17.56
C ALA A 491 -37.18 -3.77 17.11
N ARG A 492 -38.23 -4.05 17.90
CA ARG A 492 -39.61 -3.60 17.62
C ARG A 492 -39.84 -2.08 17.67
N GLN A 493 -38.84 -1.29 18.07
CA GLN A 493 -38.91 0.19 18.05
C GLN A 493 -38.25 0.80 16.80
N VAL A 494 -37.48 0.01 16.04
CA VAL A 494 -36.78 0.46 14.84
C VAL A 494 -37.78 0.82 13.74
N GLU A 495 -38.72 -0.06 13.46
CA GLU A 495 -39.70 0.13 12.39
C GLU A 495 -40.58 1.39 12.56
N PRO A 496 -41.18 1.67 13.75
CA PRO A 496 -41.87 2.94 13.95
C PRO A 496 -41.02 4.20 13.72
N LEU A 497 -39.70 4.11 13.90
CA LEU A 497 -38.79 5.22 13.68
C LEU A 497 -38.41 5.37 12.20
N GLU A 498 -38.25 4.25 11.48
CA GLU A 498 -38.08 4.25 10.02
C GLU A 498 -39.27 4.96 9.33
N GLU A 499 -40.51 4.67 9.71
CA GLU A 499 -41.70 5.35 9.17
C GLU A 499 -41.67 6.87 9.41
N VAL A 500 -41.12 7.31 10.54
CA VAL A 500 -40.94 8.74 10.83
C VAL A 500 -39.81 9.32 9.98
N ILE A 501 -38.73 8.59 9.75
CA ILE A 501 -37.62 8.98 8.87
C ILE A 501 -38.10 9.14 7.41
N ASP A 502 -38.94 8.24 6.91
CA ASP A 502 -39.59 8.34 5.60
C ASP A 502 -40.42 9.62 5.48
N GLY A 503 -41.22 9.91 6.52
CA GLY A 503 -41.96 11.16 6.63
C GLY A 503 -41.05 12.40 6.60
N LEU A 504 -39.93 12.36 7.32
CA LEU A 504 -38.92 13.44 7.34
C LEU A 504 -38.26 13.62 5.97
N SER A 505 -37.93 12.54 5.27
CA SER A 505 -37.39 12.55 3.90
C SER A 505 -38.29 13.34 2.97
N LEU A 506 -39.58 13.03 2.97
CA LEU A 506 -40.58 13.74 2.16
C LEU A 506 -40.72 15.21 2.55
N ASP A 507 -40.82 15.51 3.85
CA ASP A 507 -41.00 16.88 4.34
C ASP A 507 -39.80 17.78 4.02
N VAL A 508 -38.57 17.30 4.24
CA VAL A 508 -37.34 18.06 3.95
C VAL A 508 -37.18 18.28 2.44
N LYS A 509 -37.43 17.25 1.61
CA LYS A 509 -37.45 17.37 0.13
C LYS A 509 -38.45 18.45 -0.32
N GLN A 510 -39.68 18.43 0.20
CA GLN A 510 -40.70 19.44 -0.13
C GLN A 510 -40.31 20.85 0.31
N ARG A 511 -39.78 21.00 1.54
CA ARG A 511 -39.32 22.30 2.06
C ARG A 511 -38.16 22.85 1.22
N HIS A 512 -37.26 21.98 0.75
CA HIS A 512 -36.19 22.36 -0.16
C HIS A 512 -36.73 22.87 -1.51
N VAL A 513 -37.64 22.16 -2.15
CA VAL A 513 -38.27 22.61 -3.42
C VAL A 513 -38.93 23.99 -3.24
N ARG A 514 -39.58 24.24 -2.10
CA ARG A 514 -40.15 25.56 -1.77
C ARG A 514 -39.09 26.65 -1.61
N ARG A 515 -37.90 26.33 -1.09
CA ARG A 515 -36.75 27.26 -0.98
C ARG A 515 -36.15 27.56 -2.35
N LEU A 516 -35.98 26.55 -3.19
CA LEU A 516 -35.48 26.66 -4.56
C LEU A 516 -36.38 27.57 -5.40
N ARG A 517 -37.71 27.37 -5.37
CA ARG A 517 -38.69 28.23 -6.08
C ARG A 517 -38.67 29.69 -5.63
N LYS A 518 -38.17 29.98 -4.43
CA LYS A 518 -38.07 31.33 -3.86
C LYS A 518 -36.67 31.95 -4.03
N GLY A 519 -35.76 31.29 -4.75
CA GLY A 519 -34.38 31.75 -4.95
C GLY A 519 -33.55 31.78 -3.67
N LYS A 520 -33.92 31.00 -2.64
CA LYS A 520 -33.21 30.95 -1.34
C LYS A 520 -32.17 29.83 -1.26
N CYS A 521 -32.03 29.05 -2.33
CA CYS A 521 -31.08 27.95 -2.46
C CYS A 521 -30.68 27.80 -3.93
N THR A 522 -29.50 27.22 -4.19
CA THR A 522 -29.03 26.87 -5.54
C THR A 522 -29.50 25.47 -5.92
N ILE A 523 -29.49 25.17 -7.23
CA ILE A 523 -29.83 23.84 -7.77
C ILE A 523 -28.80 22.80 -7.31
N GLU A 524 -27.51 23.18 -7.31
CA GLU A 524 -26.40 22.32 -6.87
C GLU A 524 -26.56 21.84 -5.43
N LEU A 525 -26.84 22.75 -4.49
CA LEU A 525 -27.16 22.39 -3.10
C LEU A 525 -28.42 21.52 -2.98
N GLY A 526 -29.32 21.59 -3.95
CA GLY A 526 -30.51 20.74 -4.01
C GLY A 526 -30.20 19.29 -4.37
N PHE A 527 -29.26 19.06 -5.29
CA PHE A 527 -28.79 17.71 -5.60
C PHE A 527 -28.08 17.10 -4.40
N ILE A 528 -27.11 17.81 -3.81
CA ILE A 528 -26.37 17.34 -2.63
C ILE A 528 -27.33 17.00 -1.47
N LEU A 529 -28.31 17.88 -1.18
CA LEU A 529 -29.29 17.59 -0.13
C LEU A 529 -30.15 16.36 -0.45
N SER A 530 -30.55 16.20 -1.71
CA SER A 530 -31.32 15.03 -2.14
C SER A 530 -30.51 13.75 -1.96
N ASP A 531 -29.22 13.77 -2.27
CA ASP A 531 -28.34 12.62 -2.14
C ASP A 531 -28.15 12.27 -0.65
N VAL A 532 -27.89 13.25 0.22
CA VAL A 532 -27.79 13.03 1.67
C VAL A 532 -29.07 12.44 2.24
N ILE A 533 -30.24 13.03 1.92
CA ILE A 533 -31.54 12.53 2.40
C ILE A 533 -31.81 11.11 1.92
N THR A 534 -31.47 10.81 0.67
CA THR A 534 -31.68 9.46 0.11
C THR A 534 -30.78 8.45 0.82
N ASN A 535 -29.53 8.79 1.13
CA ASN A 535 -28.67 7.90 1.90
C ASN A 535 -29.20 7.71 3.34
N PHE A 536 -29.73 8.76 3.99
CA PHE A 536 -30.35 8.62 5.32
C PHE A 536 -31.57 7.68 5.32
N GLU A 537 -32.45 7.83 4.34
CA GLU A 537 -33.61 6.94 4.12
C GLU A 537 -33.15 5.49 3.91
N ARG A 538 -32.16 5.26 3.03
CA ARG A 538 -31.64 3.90 2.82
C ARG A 538 -30.98 3.30 4.07
N VAL A 539 -30.29 4.10 4.87
CA VAL A 539 -29.75 3.62 6.14
C VAL A 539 -30.85 3.20 7.10
N SER A 540 -31.98 3.91 7.18
CA SER A 540 -33.11 3.47 8.01
C SER A 540 -33.78 2.21 7.48
N ASP A 541 -33.87 2.03 6.15
CA ASP A 541 -34.38 0.79 5.54
C ASP A 541 -33.52 -0.41 5.94
N HIS A 542 -32.20 -0.29 5.85
CA HIS A 542 -31.27 -1.34 6.28
C HIS A 542 -31.36 -1.60 7.79
N CYS A 543 -31.59 -0.55 8.60
CA CYS A 543 -31.84 -0.71 10.03
C CYS A 543 -33.13 -1.52 10.30
N SER A 544 -34.20 -1.26 9.55
CA SER A 544 -35.44 -2.02 9.61
C SER A 544 -35.22 -3.49 9.23
N ASN A 545 -34.54 -3.78 8.12
CA ASN A 545 -34.23 -5.16 7.69
C ASN A 545 -33.54 -5.97 8.80
N ILE A 546 -32.53 -5.39 9.46
CA ILE A 546 -31.82 -6.02 10.58
C ILE A 546 -32.79 -6.30 11.74
N ALA A 547 -33.61 -5.31 12.11
CA ALA A 547 -34.55 -5.44 13.23
C ALA A 547 -35.65 -6.48 12.97
N VAL A 548 -36.21 -6.50 11.76
CA VAL A 548 -37.21 -7.50 11.34
C VAL A 548 -36.59 -8.89 11.33
N CYS A 549 -35.36 -9.03 10.82
CA CYS A 549 -34.63 -10.30 10.86
C CYS A 549 -34.47 -10.83 12.29
N LEU A 550 -34.13 -9.96 13.25
CA LEU A 550 -34.03 -10.34 14.66
C LEU A 550 -35.35 -10.83 15.26
N VAL A 551 -36.46 -10.19 14.91
CA VAL A 551 -37.80 -10.56 15.42
C VAL A 551 -38.26 -11.88 14.77
N GLN A 552 -38.14 -11.99 13.46
CA GLN A 552 -38.66 -13.12 12.69
C GLN A 552 -37.91 -14.44 12.92
N VAL A 553 -36.58 -14.40 12.97
CA VAL A 553 -35.78 -15.59 13.26
C VAL A 553 -36.09 -16.13 14.67
N ASN A 554 -36.54 -15.27 15.60
CA ASN A 554 -36.96 -15.70 16.94
C ASN A 554 -38.37 -16.32 16.96
N GLU A 555 -39.24 -15.92 16.03
CA GLU A 555 -40.65 -16.33 15.97
C GLU A 555 -40.86 -17.55 15.03
N ASP A 556 -39.79 -18.17 14.50
CA ASP A 556 -39.80 -19.27 13.51
C ASP A 556 -40.57 -18.93 12.20
N GLU A 557 -40.78 -17.64 11.93
CA GLU A 557 -41.43 -17.12 10.72
C GLU A 557 -40.36 -16.54 9.78
N PHE A 558 -40.45 -16.81 8.47
CA PHE A 558 -39.38 -16.44 7.50
C PHE A 558 -39.91 -15.60 6.33
N ASP A 559 -40.94 -14.78 6.56
CA ASP A 559 -41.52 -13.88 5.55
C ASP A 559 -41.50 -12.43 6.04
N THR A 560 -40.38 -11.75 5.84
CA THR A 560 -40.14 -10.37 6.33
C THR A 560 -41.14 -9.38 5.75
N HIS A 561 -41.54 -9.57 4.49
CA HIS A 561 -42.49 -8.69 3.82
C HIS A 561 -43.91 -8.85 4.35
N ALA A 562 -44.37 -10.09 4.54
CA ALA A 562 -45.69 -10.33 5.12
C ALA A 562 -45.80 -9.77 6.55
N TYR A 563 -44.74 -9.90 7.37
CA TYR A 563 -44.71 -9.34 8.72
C TYR A 563 -44.80 -7.81 8.72
N LEU A 564 -44.07 -7.14 7.83
CA LEU A 564 -44.14 -5.68 7.70
C LEU A 564 -45.54 -5.23 7.26
N ASP A 565 -46.14 -5.93 6.28
CA ASP A 565 -47.50 -5.64 5.81
C ASP A 565 -48.54 -5.79 6.93
N GLU A 566 -48.41 -6.80 7.80
CA GLU A 566 -49.28 -6.98 8.97
C GLU A 566 -49.03 -5.94 10.06
N LEU A 567 -47.77 -5.62 10.33
CA LEU A 567 -47.37 -4.66 11.35
C LEU A 567 -47.86 -3.25 11.02
N ARG A 568 -47.76 -2.84 9.74
CA ARG A 568 -48.14 -1.52 9.23
C ARG A 568 -49.65 -1.35 9.00
N GLN A 569 -50.50 -2.37 9.26
CA GLN A 569 -51.95 -2.22 9.12
C GLN A 569 -52.53 -1.14 10.04
N GLU A 570 -53.54 -0.41 9.55
CA GLU A 570 -54.18 0.71 10.29
C GLU A 570 -54.76 0.29 11.66
N ASP A 571 -55.10 -0.99 11.83
CA ASP A 571 -55.70 -1.50 13.07
C ASP A 571 -54.67 -1.78 14.19
N ASN A 572 -53.36 -1.73 13.90
CA ASN A 572 -52.32 -1.95 14.90
C ASN A 572 -52.07 -0.72 15.78
N LYS A 573 -52.86 -0.59 16.85
CA LYS A 573 -52.82 0.55 17.77
C LYS A 573 -51.48 0.76 18.49
N ASP A 574 -50.76 -0.32 18.80
CA ASP A 574 -49.45 -0.21 19.46
C ASP A 574 -48.40 0.39 18.52
N PHE A 575 -48.34 -0.11 17.29
CA PHE A 575 -47.47 0.42 16.24
C PHE A 575 -47.75 1.91 15.98
N GLN A 576 -49.02 2.26 15.75
CA GLN A 576 -49.43 3.65 15.52
C GLN A 576 -49.09 4.56 16.69
N SER A 577 -49.24 4.10 17.94
CA SER A 577 -48.86 4.88 19.11
C SER A 577 -47.36 5.15 19.17
N LYS A 578 -46.52 4.20 18.76
CA LYS A 578 -45.06 4.35 18.72
C LYS A 578 -44.62 5.29 17.59
N VAL A 579 -45.24 5.18 16.41
CA VAL A 579 -45.00 6.11 15.29
C VAL A 579 -45.34 7.53 15.72
N LEU A 580 -46.49 7.74 16.38
CA LEU A 580 -46.89 9.06 16.89
C LEU A 580 -45.89 9.61 17.91
N ALA A 581 -45.44 8.80 18.87
CA ALA A 581 -44.44 9.21 19.85
C ALA A 581 -43.10 9.59 19.21
N CYS A 582 -42.64 8.81 18.21
CA CYS A 582 -41.43 9.15 17.44
C CYS A 582 -41.64 10.45 16.65
N ARG A 583 -42.80 10.63 16.01
CA ARG A 583 -43.12 11.84 15.26
C ARG A 583 -43.14 13.10 16.14
N GLU A 584 -43.60 12.99 17.38
CA GLU A 584 -43.51 14.07 18.36
C GLU A 584 -42.07 14.41 18.75
N LYS A 585 -41.21 13.39 18.86
CA LYS A 585 -39.79 13.57 19.22
C LYS A 585 -38.98 14.26 18.10
N TYR A 586 -39.24 13.96 16.83
CA TYR A 586 -38.46 14.45 15.69
C TYR A 586 -39.21 15.50 14.85
N GLN A 587 -39.87 16.46 15.50
CA GLN A 587 -40.55 17.54 14.77
C GLN A 587 -39.57 18.50 14.10
N LEU A 588 -39.77 18.75 12.80
CA LEU A 588 -39.03 19.77 12.07
C LEU A 588 -39.40 21.18 12.56
N PRO A 589 -38.48 22.17 12.47
CA PRO A 589 -38.77 23.54 12.88
C PRO A 589 -40.01 24.11 12.18
N PRO A 590 -40.87 24.87 12.88
CA PRO A 590 -42.12 25.36 12.30
C PRO A 590 -41.84 26.39 11.20
N THR A 591 -42.54 26.22 10.08
CA THR A 591 -42.50 27.13 8.94
C THR A 591 -43.12 28.49 9.30
N LYS A 592 -42.85 29.52 8.48
CA LYS A 592 -43.40 30.87 8.71
C LYS A 592 -44.94 30.90 8.72
N GLN A 593 -45.58 30.01 7.95
CA GLN A 593 -47.05 29.88 7.92
C GLN A 593 -47.58 29.20 9.17
N GLU A 594 -46.93 28.14 9.64
CA GLU A 594 -47.31 27.45 10.89
C GLU A 594 -47.13 28.37 12.10
N ARG A 595 -46.04 29.14 12.19
CA ARG A 595 -45.88 30.15 13.26
C ARG A 595 -46.95 31.23 13.21
N LEU A 596 -47.41 31.63 12.02
CA LEU A 596 -48.53 32.58 11.88
C LEU A 596 -49.86 31.95 12.30
N ALA A 597 -50.09 30.69 11.94
CA ALA A 597 -51.28 29.94 12.33
C ALA A 597 -51.34 29.71 13.85
N GLU A 598 -50.23 29.32 14.48
CA GLU A 598 -50.12 29.19 15.94
C GLU A 598 -50.31 30.52 16.66
N LYS A 599 -49.72 31.61 16.13
CA LYS A 599 -49.92 32.95 16.68
C LYS A 599 -51.38 33.38 16.57
N ASN A 600 -52.02 33.13 15.43
CA ASN A 600 -53.43 33.46 15.22
C ASN A 600 -54.36 32.57 16.08
N ALA A 601 -54.02 31.29 16.27
CA ALA A 601 -54.77 30.38 17.13
C ALA A 601 -54.66 30.78 18.61
N LYS A 602 -53.48 31.22 19.07
CA LYS A 602 -53.30 31.78 20.43
C LYS A 602 -54.09 33.08 20.61
N LEU A 603 -54.07 33.97 19.61
CA LEU A 603 -54.86 35.22 19.63
C LEU A 603 -56.38 35.00 19.54
N LEU A 604 -56.84 33.82 19.11
CA LEU A 604 -58.26 33.44 19.09
C LEU A 604 -58.69 32.67 20.36
N ALA A 605 -57.73 32.14 21.12
CA ALA A 605 -57.95 31.45 22.38
C ALA A 605 -57.87 32.39 23.61
N GLU A 606 -57.18 33.53 23.46
CA GLU A 606 -57.25 34.71 24.33
C GLU A 606 -58.48 35.56 24.01
#